data_AF-A0AA43F9V8-F1
#
_entry.id   AF-A0AA43F9V8-F1
#
_cell.length_a   1.000
_cell.length_b   1.000
_cell.length_c   1.000
_cell.angle_alpha   90.00
_cell.angle_beta   90.00
_cell.angle_gamma   90.00
#
_symmetry.space_group_name_H-M   'P 1'
#
loop_
_entity.id
_entity.type
_entity.pdbx_description
1 polymer ?
#
loop_
_entity_poly.entity_id
_entity_poly.type
_entity_poly.pdbx_seq_one_letter_code
_entity_poly.pdbx_strand_id
1 'polypeptide(L)' 'MGFDAKRLETDMANPKWQAVIEKNRALAQELGISGTPGFIVGNELVPGALDLNGLKELIARAGHGK' A
#
# COMPACT_ATOMS: atom_id res chain seq x y z
N MET A 1 -10.85 15.10 -10.29
CA MET A 1 -11.44 13.85 -10.79
C MET A 1 -12.96 14.00 -10.74
N GLY A 2 -13.68 13.75 -11.84
CA GLY A 2 -15.12 13.98 -11.94
C GLY A 2 -15.94 12.78 -11.45
N PHE A 3 -16.02 12.58 -10.13
CA PHE A 3 -16.84 11.52 -9.54
C PHE A 3 -18.25 12.01 -9.21
N ASP A 4 -19.23 11.10 -9.31
CA ASP A 4 -20.56 11.31 -8.76
C ASP A 4 -20.53 11.20 -7.23
N ALA A 5 -20.82 12.30 -6.55
CA ALA A 5 -20.74 12.39 -5.10
C ALA A 5 -21.73 11.46 -4.38
N LYS A 6 -22.96 11.30 -4.89
CA LYS A 6 -23.97 10.45 -4.27
C LYS A 6 -23.60 8.97 -4.38
N ARG A 7 -23.07 8.60 -5.54
CA ARG A 7 -22.55 7.25 -5.74
C ARG A 7 -21.36 6.97 -4.83
N LEU A 8 -20.44 7.94 -4.68
CA LEU A 8 -19.29 7.80 -3.80
C LEU A 8 -19.71 7.58 -2.35
N GLU A 9 -20.64 8.38 -1.83
CA GLU A 9 -21.17 8.23 -0.46
C GLU A 9 -21.78 6.84 -0.25
N THR A 10 -22.57 6.37 -1.23
CA THR A 10 -23.18 5.03 -1.19
C THR A 10 -22.12 3.93 -1.21
N ASP A 11 -21.12 4.06 -2.07
CA ASP A 11 -20.03 3.10 -2.19
C ASP A 11 -19.23 3.06 -0.88
N MET A 12 -18.88 4.20 -0.28
CA MET A 12 -18.14 4.28 0.99
C MET A 12 -18.86 3.62 2.17
N ALA A 13 -20.19 3.62 2.19
CA ALA A 13 -20.98 2.99 3.24
C ALA A 13 -21.02 1.45 3.14
N ASN A 14 -20.50 0.86 2.06
CA ASN A 14 -20.54 -0.58 1.88
C ASN A 14 -19.62 -1.29 2.89
N PRO A 15 -20.14 -2.20 3.75
CA PRO A 15 -19.35 -2.85 4.80
C PRO A 15 -18.19 -3.70 4.26
N LYS A 16 -18.23 -4.11 2.99
CA LYS A 16 -17.11 -4.84 2.36
C LYS A 16 -15.80 -4.04 2.40
N TRP A 17 -15.86 -2.72 2.34
CA TRP A 17 -14.66 -1.89 2.36
C TRP A 17 -14.02 -1.86 3.74
N GLN A 18 -14.82 -1.89 4.80
CA GLN A 18 -14.30 -2.01 6.16
C GLN A 18 -13.51 -3.31 6.31
N ALA A 19 -14.03 -4.43 5.80
CA ALA A 19 -13.33 -5.71 5.83
C ALA A 19 -11.99 -5.68 5.07
N VAL A 20 -11.95 -5.03 3.89
CA VAL A 20 -10.71 -4.86 3.11
C VAL A 20 -9.71 -3.96 3.84
N ILE A 21 -10.17 -2.87 4.43
CA ILE A 21 -9.32 -1.93 5.18
C ILE A 21 -8.70 -2.64 6.39
N GLU A 22 -9.49 -3.38 7.18
CA GLU A 22 -8.98 -4.11 8.35
C GLU A 22 -8.00 -5.21 7.95
N LYS A 23 -8.28 -5.95 6.87
CA LYS A 23 -7.34 -6.95 6.34
C LYS A 23 -5.99 -6.31 5.96
N ASN A 24 -6.03 -5.16 5.29
CA ASN A 24 -4.81 -4.45 4.90
C ASN A 24 -4.05 -3.90 6.11
N ARG A 25 -4.75 -3.40 7.13
CA ARG A 25 -4.14 -2.94 8.39
C ARG A 25 -3.47 -4.07 9.16
N ALA A 26 -4.12 -5.23 9.26
CA ALA A 26 -3.54 -6.41 9.90
C ALA A 26 -2.27 -6.87 9.18
N LEU A 27 -2.31 -6.95 7.85
CA LEU A 27 -1.13 -7.29 7.04
C LEU A 27 0.01 -6.27 7.24
N ALA A 28 -0.30 -4.98 7.28
CA ALA A 28 0.71 -3.95 7.54
C ALA A 28 1.37 -4.12 8.91
N GLN A 29 0.60 -4.45 9.95
CA GLN A 29 1.12 -4.73 11.30
C GLN A 29 2.01 -5.98 11.32
N GLU A 30 1.58 -7.06 10.68
CA GLU A 30 2.37 -8.30 10.56
C GLU A 30 3.70 -8.08 9.85
N LEU A 31 3.74 -7.18 8.87
CA LEU A 31 4.94 -6.79 8.15
C LEU A 31 5.78 -5.72 8.88
N GLY A 32 5.36 -5.28 10.08
CA GLY A 32 6.08 -4.28 10.87
C GLY A 32 5.97 -2.84 10.34
N ILE A 33 5.00 -2.55 9.48
CA ILE A 33 4.75 -1.21 8.95
C ILE A 33 4.04 -0.37 10.02
N SER A 34 4.73 0.62 10.55
CA SER A 34 4.22 1.52 11.62
C SER A 34 3.79 2.90 11.12
N GLY A 35 3.96 3.20 9.82
CA GLY A 35 3.63 4.51 9.25
C GLY A 35 3.66 4.52 7.72
N THR A 36 3.14 5.61 7.13
CA THR A 36 3.16 5.84 5.69
C THR A 36 3.85 7.18 5.38
N PRO A 37 4.52 7.33 4.22
CA PRO A 37 4.71 6.33 3.16
C PRO A 37 5.68 5.20 3.53
N GLY A 38 5.59 4.08 2.81
CA GLY A 38 6.49 2.93 2.91
C GLY A 38 6.29 2.01 1.69
N PHE A 39 7.35 1.31 1.29
CA PHE A 39 7.39 0.50 0.07
C PHE A 39 7.82 -0.93 0.38
N ILE A 40 7.17 -1.91 -0.25
CA ILE A 40 7.57 -3.32 -0.18
C ILE A 40 7.79 -3.82 -1.61
N VAL A 41 8.96 -4.42 -1.87
CA VAL A 41 9.28 -5.05 -3.16
C VAL A 41 10.00 -6.36 -2.91
N GLY A 42 9.41 -7.47 -3.38
CA GLY A 42 9.89 -8.80 -3.02
C GLY A 42 9.83 -9.01 -1.50
N ASN A 43 10.99 -9.22 -0.89
CA ASN A 43 11.16 -9.38 0.56
C ASN A 43 11.76 -8.13 1.24
N GLU A 44 12.02 -7.06 0.50
CA GLU A 44 12.55 -5.80 1.04
C GLU A 44 11.42 -4.85 1.42
N LEU A 45 11.42 -4.42 2.69
CA LEU A 45 10.57 -3.34 3.21
C LEU A 45 11.43 -2.08 3.40
N VAL A 46 11.00 -0.97 2.80
CA VAL A 46 11.61 0.36 2.96
C VAL A 46 10.59 1.28 3.64
N PRO A 47 10.76 1.59 4.94
CA PRO A 47 9.95 2.57 5.63
C PRO A 47 10.26 3.99 5.15
N GLY A 48 9.24 4.86 5.10
CA GLY A 48 9.40 6.25 4.72
C GLY A 48 9.32 6.50 3.22
N ALA A 49 9.51 7.76 2.84
CA ALA A 49 9.46 8.17 1.45
C ALA A 49 10.72 7.72 0.73
N LEU A 50 10.54 7.26 -0.51
CA LEU A 50 11.62 6.88 -1.41
C LEU A 50 11.48 7.70 -2.69
N ASP A 51 12.60 8.23 -3.19
CA ASP A 51 12.60 8.93 -4.46
C ASP A 51 12.54 7.96 -5.64
N LEU A 52 12.39 8.50 -6.86
CA LEU A 52 12.24 7.68 -8.05
C LEU A 52 13.46 6.77 -8.30
N ASN A 53 14.67 7.27 -8.02
CA ASN A 53 15.89 6.51 -8.23
C ASN A 53 15.99 5.35 -7.24
N GLY A 54 15.75 5.62 -5.96
CA GLY A 54 15.71 4.60 -4.91
C GLY A 54 14.65 3.53 -5.20
N LEU A 55 13.47 3.91 -5.72
CA LEU A 55 12.44 2.94 -6.08
C LEU A 55 12.87 2.05 -7.25
N LYS A 56 13.53 2.61 -8.28
CA LYS A 56 14.06 1.83 -9.40
C LYS A 56 15.12 0.84 -8.95
N GLU A 57 16.02 1.25 -8.05
CA GLU A 57 17.04 0.36 -7.49
C GLU A 57 16.43 -0.75 -6.65
N LEU A 58 15.42 -0.43 -5.83
CA LEU A 58 14.67 -1.41 -5.04
C LEU A 58 14.01 -2.47 -5.93
N ILE A 59 13.40 -2.04 -7.04
CA ILE A 59 12.83 -2.96 -8.05
C ILE A 59 13.90 -3.80 -8.73
N ALA A 60 15.03 -3.20 -9.13
CA ALA A 60 16.11 -3.91 -9.79
C ALA A 60 16.69 -5.02 -8.91
N ARG A 61 16.95 -4.73 -7.62
CA ARG A 61 17.46 -5.74 -6.67
C ARG A 61 16.51 -6.92 -6.51
N ALA A 62 15.21 -6.67 -6.35
CA ALA A 62 14.22 -7.73 -6.23
C ALA A 62 14.08 -8.58 -7.50
N GLY A 63 14.22 -7.98 -8.69
CA GLY A 63 14.15 -8.69 -9.98
C GLY A 63 15.37 -9.57 -10.30
N HIS A 64 16.49 -9.37 -9.60
CA HIS A 64 17.73 -10.15 -9.81
C HIS A 64 17.95 -11.26 -8.77
N GLY A 65 17.10 -11.36 -7.73
CA GLY A 65 17.09 -12.46 -6.78
C GLY A 65 16.28 -13.65 -7.30
N LYS A 66 16.96 -14.67 -7.83
CA LYS A 66 16.43 -16.05 -7.94
C LYS A 66 16.72 -16.81 -6.65
#